data_AF-A0A2V5M058-F1
#
_entry.id   AF-A0A2V5M058-F1
#
_cell.length_a   1.000
_cell.length_b   1.000
_cell.length_c   1.000
_cell.angle_alpha   90.00
_cell.angle_beta   90.00
_cell.angle_gamma   90.00
#
_symmetry.space_group_name_H-M   'P 1'
#
loop_
_entity.id
_entity.type
_entity.pdbx_description
1 polymer ?
#
loop_
_entity_poly.entity_id
_entity_poly.type
_entity_poly.pdbx_seq_one_letter_code
_entity_poly.pdbx_strand_id
1 'polypeptide(L)'
;MSEALNNFIGFFERGGLFMWPLLICSMVALTTIILRAFALRERNVMPLVIESEIERLMPGGSAERLMRIVENDQTSLGRIVRVALQHLRSPRSENVEAVQTRARHEMIILEKGLIVLEIIVGIAPLLGLIGAVSGLVHVFSHLGLSSGASDTRQIALGIAEALNATVFGLSIAVPTLIAFSYFSKKVEVMSVEMETLVVELIAKCYFGRTTAESPALRTSARTQVLTS
;
A
#
# COMPACT_ATOMS: atom_id res chain seq x y z
N MET A 1 -4.10 29.23 16.79
CA MET A 1 -4.13 28.89 15.36
C MET A 1 -3.43 29.95 14.50
N SER A 2 -3.60 31.25 14.76
CA SER A 2 -2.87 32.32 14.04
C SER A 2 -1.35 32.36 14.32
N GLU A 3 -0.91 32.09 15.55
CA GLU A 3 0.54 32.07 15.87
C GLU A 3 1.29 30.93 15.19
N ALA A 4 0.69 29.74 15.10
CA ALA A 4 1.27 28.62 14.37
C ALA A 4 1.38 28.93 12.88
N LEU A 5 0.36 29.56 12.28
CA LEU A 5 0.40 29.99 10.89
C LEU A 5 1.48 31.06 10.65
N ASN A 6 1.58 32.05 11.53
CA ASN A 6 2.59 33.11 11.44
C ASN A 6 4.02 32.57 11.61
N ASN A 7 4.22 31.60 12.51
CA ASN A 7 5.51 30.93 12.67
C ASN A 7 5.87 30.08 11.44
N PHE A 8 4.91 29.39 10.82
CA PHE A 8 5.12 28.65 9.58
C PHE A 8 5.48 29.54 8.40
N ILE A 9 4.78 30.67 8.23
CA ILE A 9 5.04 31.65 7.17
C ILE A 9 6.44 32.28 7.38
N GLY A 10 6.77 32.66 8.62
CA GLY A 10 8.10 33.20 8.95
C GLY A 10 9.24 32.18 8.79
N PHE A 11 8.97 30.88 8.89
CA PHE A 11 9.93 29.81 8.60
C PHE A 11 10.11 29.60 7.10
N PHE A 12 9.02 29.75 6.33
CA PHE A 12 9.00 29.58 4.88
C PHE A 12 9.73 30.72 4.16
N GLU A 13 9.56 31.97 4.61
CA GLU A 13 10.32 33.12 4.08
C GLU A 13 11.84 33.00 4.30
N ARG A 14 12.26 32.20 5.28
CA ARG A 14 13.67 32.02 5.68
C ARG A 14 14.33 30.77 5.11
N GLY A 15 13.62 29.90 4.39
CA GLY A 15 14.17 28.62 3.92
C GLY A 15 14.54 28.58 2.43
N GLY A 16 14.34 29.69 1.71
CA GLY A 16 14.76 29.84 0.32
C GLY A 16 13.91 29.07 -0.70
N LEU A 17 14.40 29.02 -1.94
CA LEU A 17 13.70 28.45 -3.11
C LEU A 17 13.25 26.99 -2.90
N PHE A 18 14.07 26.19 -2.21
CA PHE A 18 13.85 24.75 -2.03
C PHE A 18 12.72 24.40 -1.05
N MET A 19 12.15 25.40 -0.35
CA MET A 19 10.97 25.20 0.49
C MET A 19 9.70 24.91 -0.32
N TRP A 20 9.59 25.44 -1.54
CA TRP A 20 8.41 25.23 -2.39
C TRP A 20 8.22 23.75 -2.79
N PRO A 21 9.23 23.05 -3.34
CA PRO A 21 9.14 21.61 -3.55
C PRO A 21 8.83 20.81 -2.28
N LEU A 22 9.45 21.16 -1.15
CA LEU A 22 9.20 20.48 0.13
C LEU A 22 7.74 20.65 0.59
N LEU A 23 7.15 21.82 0.40
CA LEU A 23 5.74 22.06 0.72
C LEU A 23 4.80 21.24 -0.15
N ILE A 24 5.11 21.07 -1.45
CA ILE A 24 4.37 20.17 -2.34
C ILE A 24 4.47 18.72 -1.83
N CYS A 25 5.68 18.26 -1.49
CA CYS A 25 5.88 16.92 -0.91
C CYS A 25 5.05 16.74 0.38
N SER A 26 5.01 17.73 1.26
CA SER A 26 4.22 17.70 2.49
C SER A 26 2.72 17.58 2.22
N MET A 27 2.18 18.38 1.30
CA MET A 27 0.76 18.34 0.94
C MET A 27 0.37 17.01 0.29
N VAL A 28 1.19 16.48 -0.61
CA VAL A 28 0.96 15.18 -1.26
C VAL A 28 1.05 14.04 -0.25
N ALA A 29 2.05 14.06 0.65
CA ALA A 29 2.19 13.08 1.72
C ALA A 29 0.94 13.06 2.60
N LEU A 30 0.53 14.22 3.13
CA LEU A 30 -0.63 14.34 4.01
C LEU A 30 -1.91 13.86 3.32
N THR A 31 -2.13 14.28 2.07
CA THR A 31 -3.30 13.85 1.29
C THR A 31 -3.30 12.33 1.11
N THR A 32 -2.15 11.75 0.78
CA THR A 32 -2.02 10.30 0.58
C THR A 32 -2.24 9.53 1.88
N ILE A 33 -1.70 10.01 3.00
CA ILE A 33 -1.89 9.41 4.33
C ILE A 33 -3.38 9.35 4.67
N ILE A 34 -4.11 10.46 4.50
CA ILE A 34 -5.53 10.54 4.80
C ILE A 34 -6.33 9.60 3.91
N LEU A 35 -6.11 9.64 2.59
CA LEU A 35 -6.81 8.77 1.64
C LEU A 35 -6.57 7.29 1.95
N ARG A 36 -5.32 6.91 2.27
CA ARG A 36 -4.98 5.52 2.62
C ARG A 36 -5.57 5.10 3.96
N ALA A 37 -5.60 5.98 4.96
CA ALA A 37 -6.24 5.69 6.24
C ALA A 37 -7.72 5.32 6.09
N PHE A 38 -8.45 5.99 5.18
CA PHE A 38 -9.84 5.64 4.86
C PHE A 38 -9.96 4.40 3.96
N ALA A 39 -9.08 4.24 2.96
CA ALA A 39 -9.14 3.13 2.03
C ALA A 39 -8.80 1.78 2.69
N LEU A 40 -7.76 1.74 3.54
CA LEU A 40 -7.30 0.53 4.25
C LEU A 40 -8.10 0.28 5.55
N ARG A 41 -9.31 0.82 5.66
CA ARG A 41 -10.19 0.48 6.78
C ARG A 41 -10.75 -0.91 6.52
N GLU A 42 -10.65 -1.83 7.48
CA GLU A 42 -11.06 -3.24 7.33
C GLU A 42 -12.44 -3.39 6.70
N ARG A 43 -13.43 -2.58 7.12
CA ARG A 43 -14.78 -2.59 6.55
C ARG A 43 -14.85 -2.38 5.03
N ASN A 44 -13.86 -1.70 4.44
CA ASN A 44 -13.80 -1.43 3.01
C ASN A 44 -13.02 -2.51 2.22
N VAL A 45 -12.19 -3.32 2.89
CA VAL A 45 -11.29 -4.30 2.24
C VAL A 45 -11.73 -5.74 2.52
N MET A 46 -12.05 -6.05 3.78
CA MET A 46 -12.41 -7.37 4.28
C MET A 46 -13.63 -7.25 5.22
N PRO A 47 -14.86 -7.31 4.67
CA PRO A 47 -16.05 -7.21 5.49
C PRO A 47 -16.24 -8.51 6.28
N LEU A 48 -16.36 -8.40 7.61
CA LEU A 48 -16.59 -9.53 8.55
C LEU A 48 -17.75 -10.46 8.15
N VAL A 49 -18.72 -9.93 7.39
CA VAL A 49 -19.85 -10.70 6.87
C VAL A 49 -19.39 -11.80 5.91
N ILE A 50 -18.45 -11.50 5.00
CA ILE A 50 -17.96 -12.50 4.02
C ILE A 50 -17.14 -13.57 4.73
N GLU A 51 -16.24 -13.17 5.63
CA GLU A 51 -15.44 -14.07 6.47
C GLU A 51 -16.35 -15.03 7.26
N SER A 52 -17.31 -14.50 8.01
CA SER A 52 -18.22 -15.32 8.81
C SER A 52 -19.06 -16.30 7.98
N GLU A 53 -19.40 -15.94 6.74
CA GLU A 53 -20.16 -16.82 5.84
C GLU A 53 -19.27 -17.89 5.18
N ILE A 54 -17.97 -17.61 4.96
CA ILE A 54 -16.98 -18.63 4.59
C ILE A 54 -16.77 -19.62 5.74
N GLU A 55 -16.63 -19.13 6.98
CA GLU A 55 -16.45 -19.97 8.17
C GLU A 55 -17.66 -20.90 8.38
N ARG A 56 -18.88 -20.37 8.25
CA ARG A 56 -20.14 -21.11 8.39
C ARG A 56 -20.36 -22.15 7.30
N LEU A 57 -19.71 -22.03 6.15
CA LEU A 57 -19.85 -22.98 5.06
C LEU A 57 -19.30 -24.35 5.49
N MET A 58 -20.17 -25.35 5.50
CA MET A 58 -19.75 -26.73 5.75
C MET A 58 -18.99 -27.29 4.53
N PRO A 59 -18.01 -28.19 4.73
CA PRO A 59 -17.35 -28.88 3.63
C PRO A 59 -18.37 -29.61 2.72
N GLY A 60 -18.34 -29.33 1.42
CA GLY A 60 -19.31 -29.86 0.44
C GLY A 60 -20.68 -29.17 0.44
N GLY A 61 -20.88 -28.13 1.28
CA GLY A 61 -22.11 -27.35 1.34
C GLY A 61 -22.33 -26.42 0.15
N SER A 62 -23.58 -26.00 -0.06
CA SER A 62 -23.96 -25.07 -1.12
C SER A 62 -23.50 -23.64 -0.81
N ALA A 63 -22.62 -23.07 -1.64
CA ALA A 63 -22.14 -21.69 -1.51
C ALA A 63 -23.11 -20.62 -2.06
N GLU A 64 -24.39 -20.94 -2.26
CA GLU A 64 -25.39 -20.07 -2.88
C GLU A 64 -25.66 -18.78 -2.10
N ARG A 65 -25.59 -18.85 -0.76
CA ARG A 65 -25.74 -17.68 0.11
C ARG A 65 -24.54 -16.74 -0.04
N LEU A 66 -23.33 -17.29 -0.06
CA LEU A 66 -22.11 -16.52 -0.25
C LEU A 66 -22.09 -15.86 -1.64
N MET A 67 -22.56 -16.55 -2.69
CA MET A 67 -22.65 -16.00 -4.04
C MET A 67 -23.55 -14.76 -4.09
N ARG A 68 -24.71 -14.79 -3.41
CA ARG A 68 -25.63 -13.64 -3.32
C ARG A 68 -25.04 -12.44 -2.57
N ILE A 69 -24.29 -12.69 -1.50
CA ILE A 69 -23.65 -11.62 -0.71
C ILE A 69 -22.59 -10.91 -1.54
N VAL A 70 -21.83 -11.68 -2.31
CA VAL A 70 -20.65 -11.21 -3.04
C VAL A 70 -20.98 -10.61 -4.40
N GLU A 71 -22.17 -10.86 -4.95
CA GLU A 71 -22.58 -10.41 -6.29
C GLU A 71 -22.47 -8.88 -6.47
N ASN A 72 -22.88 -8.11 -5.44
CA ASN A 72 -22.83 -6.65 -5.43
C ASN A 72 -21.71 -6.08 -4.54
N ASP A 73 -20.88 -6.93 -3.95
CA ASP A 73 -19.83 -6.49 -3.04
C ASP A 73 -18.62 -5.92 -3.81
N GLN A 74 -18.18 -4.73 -3.41
CA GLN A 74 -17.09 -3.99 -4.05
C GLN A 74 -15.76 -4.10 -3.30
N THR A 75 -15.71 -4.87 -2.21
CA THR A 75 -14.50 -5.06 -1.42
C THR A 75 -13.53 -5.98 -2.14
N SER A 76 -12.24 -5.90 -1.77
CA SER A 76 -11.20 -6.73 -2.37
C SER A 76 -11.46 -8.22 -2.10
N LEU A 77 -11.81 -8.59 -0.86
CA LEU A 77 -12.15 -9.97 -0.54
C LEU A 77 -13.36 -10.45 -1.36
N GLY A 78 -14.44 -9.66 -1.43
CA GLY A 78 -15.63 -10.01 -2.21
C GLY A 78 -15.29 -10.29 -3.67
N ARG A 79 -14.49 -9.45 -4.31
CA ARG A 79 -14.08 -9.66 -5.71
C ARG A 79 -13.29 -10.95 -5.92
N ILE A 80 -12.43 -11.34 -4.97
CA ILE A 80 -11.66 -12.59 -5.05
C ILE A 80 -12.58 -13.79 -4.84
N VAL A 81 -13.43 -13.75 -3.80
CA VAL A 81 -14.42 -14.79 -3.51
C VAL A 81 -15.37 -15.01 -4.70
N ARG A 82 -15.78 -13.94 -5.37
CA ARG A 82 -16.63 -14.02 -6.56
C ARG A 82 -15.99 -14.86 -7.67
N VAL A 83 -14.70 -14.64 -7.93
CA VAL A 83 -13.95 -15.41 -8.93
C VAL A 83 -13.85 -16.87 -8.51
N ALA A 84 -13.59 -17.14 -7.23
CA ALA A 84 -13.56 -18.50 -6.69
C ALA A 84 -14.89 -19.24 -6.91
N LEU A 85 -16.01 -18.57 -6.64
CA LEU A 85 -17.36 -19.12 -6.80
C LEU A 85 -17.75 -19.34 -8.27
N GLN A 86 -17.38 -18.42 -9.17
CA GLN A 86 -17.65 -18.54 -10.61
C GLN A 86 -16.90 -19.71 -11.26
N HIS A 87 -15.69 -20.03 -10.78
CA HIS A 87 -14.87 -21.11 -11.31
C HIS A 87 -15.05 -22.44 -10.57
N LEU A 88 -16.07 -22.58 -9.71
CA LEU A 88 -16.33 -23.85 -8.99
C LEU A 88 -16.62 -25.04 -9.89
N ARG A 89 -16.99 -24.82 -11.16
CA ARG A 89 -17.21 -25.90 -12.14
C ARG A 89 -15.93 -26.36 -12.84
N SER A 90 -14.89 -25.54 -12.83
CA SER A 90 -13.58 -25.88 -13.40
C SER A 90 -12.80 -26.82 -12.46
N PRO A 91 -11.77 -27.52 -12.97
CA PRO A 91 -10.82 -28.25 -12.14
C PRO A 91 -10.25 -27.37 -11.02
N ARG A 92 -9.92 -27.97 -9.89
CA ARG A 92 -9.41 -27.23 -8.72
C ARG A 92 -8.18 -26.38 -9.06
N SER A 93 -7.26 -26.90 -9.88
CA SER A 93 -6.05 -26.21 -10.31
C SER A 93 -6.36 -24.90 -11.05
N GLU A 94 -7.29 -24.93 -11.99
CA GLU A 94 -7.70 -23.78 -12.79
C GLU A 94 -8.38 -22.70 -11.92
N ASN A 95 -9.23 -23.12 -10.97
CA ASN A 95 -9.87 -22.19 -10.04
C ASN A 95 -8.84 -21.50 -9.12
N VAL A 96 -7.89 -22.26 -8.57
CA VAL A 96 -6.79 -21.72 -7.75
C VAL A 96 -5.97 -20.69 -8.55
N GLU A 97 -5.65 -20.99 -9.81
CA GLU A 97 -4.90 -20.06 -10.68
C GLU A 97 -5.68 -18.76 -10.96
N ALA A 98 -6.98 -18.86 -11.28
CA ALA A 98 -7.84 -17.71 -11.50
C ALA A 98 -7.95 -16.82 -10.25
N VAL A 99 -8.10 -17.45 -9.08
CA VAL A 99 -8.14 -16.77 -7.79
C VAL A 99 -6.82 -16.09 -7.47
N GLN A 100 -5.69 -16.78 -7.62
CA GLN A 100 -4.36 -16.21 -7.35
C GLN A 100 -4.08 -15.01 -8.25
N THR A 101 -4.45 -15.10 -9.53
CA THR A 101 -4.35 -13.98 -10.47
C THR A 101 -5.18 -12.79 -10.00
N ARG A 102 -6.43 -13.03 -9.55
CA ARG A 102 -7.29 -11.97 -9.05
C ARG A 102 -6.81 -11.36 -7.74
N ALA A 103 -6.31 -12.18 -6.82
CA ALA A 103 -5.75 -11.76 -5.55
C ALA A 103 -4.54 -10.83 -5.76
N ARG A 104 -3.59 -11.22 -6.63
CA ARG A 104 -2.46 -10.36 -7.01
C ARG A 104 -2.90 -9.01 -7.55
N HIS A 105 -3.94 -9.00 -8.41
CA HIS A 105 -4.47 -7.75 -8.93
C HIS A 105 -5.10 -6.86 -7.84
N GLU A 106 -5.81 -7.44 -6.87
CA GLU A 106 -6.33 -6.67 -5.73
C GLU A 106 -5.22 -6.17 -4.80
N MET A 107 -4.16 -6.96 -4.54
CA MET A 107 -3.00 -6.52 -3.78
C MET A 107 -2.36 -5.27 -4.38
N ILE A 108 -2.13 -5.26 -5.71
CA ILE A 108 -1.60 -4.08 -6.42
C ILE A 108 -2.51 -2.85 -6.22
N ILE A 109 -3.84 -3.02 -6.16
CA ILE A 109 -4.78 -1.93 -5.92
C ILE A 109 -4.64 -1.38 -4.49
N LEU A 110 -4.48 -2.26 -3.50
CA LEU A 110 -4.29 -1.88 -2.10
C LEU A 110 -2.96 -1.15 -1.88
N GLU A 111 -1.91 -1.55 -2.60
CA GLU A 111 -0.59 -0.92 -2.59
C GLU A 111 -0.56 0.45 -3.29
N LYS A 112 -1.58 0.82 -4.07
CA LYS A 112 -1.63 2.13 -4.73
C LYS A 112 -1.46 3.25 -3.69
N GLY A 113 -0.57 4.19 -3.98
CA GLY A 113 -0.29 5.32 -3.08
C GLY A 113 0.74 5.03 -2.00
N LEU A 114 1.02 3.77 -1.64
CA LEU A 114 2.14 3.44 -0.74
C LEU A 114 3.47 3.81 -1.42
N ILE A 115 3.58 3.54 -2.73
CA ILE A 115 4.73 3.97 -3.55
C ILE A 115 4.95 5.49 -3.52
N VAL A 116 3.89 6.29 -3.41
CA VAL A 116 4.02 7.75 -3.33
C VAL A 116 4.63 8.16 -1.99
N LEU A 117 4.19 7.51 -0.90
CA LEU A 117 4.76 7.74 0.42
C LEU A 117 6.23 7.32 0.46
N GLU A 118 6.56 6.15 -0.10
CA GLU A 118 7.94 5.64 -0.21
C GLU A 118 8.86 6.61 -0.94
N ILE A 119 8.42 7.13 -2.08
CA ILE A 119 9.16 8.12 -2.86
C ILE A 119 9.39 9.40 -2.03
N ILE A 120 8.37 9.89 -1.32
CA ILE A 120 8.50 11.12 -0.51
C ILE A 120 9.45 10.91 0.66
N VAL A 121 9.45 9.73 1.30
CA VAL A 121 10.42 9.37 2.35
C VAL A 121 11.86 9.51 1.84
N GLY A 122 12.12 9.09 0.60
CA GLY A 122 13.44 9.20 -0.02
C GLY A 122 13.78 10.63 -0.46
N ILE A 123 12.85 11.31 -1.14
CA ILE A 123 13.13 12.59 -1.81
C ILE A 123 13.10 13.77 -0.83
N ALA A 124 12.24 13.80 0.19
CA ALA A 124 12.12 14.95 1.08
C ALA A 124 13.43 15.29 1.84
N PRO A 125 14.17 14.33 2.43
CA PRO A 125 15.47 14.61 3.04
C PRO A 125 16.51 15.06 2.01
N LEU A 126 16.51 14.49 0.81
CA LEU A 126 17.43 14.86 -0.26
C LEU A 126 17.19 16.29 -0.73
N LEU A 127 15.94 16.72 -0.87
CA LEU A 127 15.58 18.10 -1.16
C LEU A 127 16.04 19.06 -0.05
N GLY A 128 15.88 18.66 1.21
CA GLY A 128 16.39 19.44 2.35
C GLY A 128 17.92 19.58 2.34
N LEU A 129 18.64 18.50 2.01
CA LEU A 129 20.10 18.50 1.86
C LEU A 129 20.55 19.40 0.71
N ILE A 130 19.89 19.33 -0.46
CA ILE A 130 20.18 20.21 -1.59
C ILE A 130 19.94 21.68 -1.20
N GLY A 131 18.85 21.97 -0.48
CA GLY A 131 18.58 23.30 0.05
C GLY A 131 19.70 23.80 0.97
N ALA A 132 20.19 22.94 1.87
CA ALA A 132 21.29 23.29 2.76
C ALA A 132 22.60 23.57 2.01
N VAL A 133 22.96 22.72 1.06
CA VAL A 133 24.16 22.91 0.23
C VAL A 133 24.04 24.21 -0.58
N SER A 134 22.87 24.48 -1.17
CA SER A 134 22.63 25.72 -1.91
C SER A 134 22.75 26.96 -1.03
N GLY A 135 22.22 26.92 0.19
CA GLY A 135 22.33 28.03 1.15
C GLY A 135 23.79 28.29 1.54
N LEU A 136 24.56 27.24 1.79
CA LEU A 136 26.00 27.37 2.07
C LEU A 136 26.78 27.91 0.87
N VAL A 137 26.51 27.45 -0.35
CA VAL A 137 27.14 27.99 -1.57
C VAL A 137 26.86 29.49 -1.70
N HIS A 138 25.62 29.92 -1.44
CA HIS A 138 25.27 31.34 -1.46
C HIS A 138 26.05 32.14 -0.41
N VAL A 139 26.16 31.65 0.83
CA VAL A 139 26.96 32.28 1.89
C VAL A 139 28.43 32.41 1.50
N PHE A 140 29.05 31.33 1.01
CA PHE A 140 30.46 31.34 0.62
C PHE A 140 30.77 32.17 -0.63
N SER A 141 29.80 32.35 -1.53
CA SER A 141 29.98 33.21 -2.71
C SER A 141 30.04 34.71 -2.39
N HIS A 142 29.48 35.13 -1.26
CA HIS A 142 29.47 36.53 -0.80
C HIS A 142 30.60 36.84 0.19
N LEU A 143 31.22 35.81 0.75
CA LEU A 143 32.31 35.89 1.70
C LEU A 143 33.55 36.56 1.06
N GLY A 144 33.99 37.68 1.66
CA GLY A 144 35.16 38.44 1.19
C GLY A 144 34.85 39.56 0.20
N LEU A 145 33.58 39.78 -0.18
CA LEU A 145 33.17 40.91 -1.02
C LEU A 145 32.87 42.20 -0.21
N SER A 146 32.76 42.11 1.12
CA SER A 146 32.56 43.27 1.99
C SER A 146 33.36 43.15 3.29
N SER A 147 33.93 44.26 3.79
CA SER A 147 34.72 44.30 5.01
C SER A 147 33.88 44.85 6.18
N GLY A 148 33.49 44.03 7.16
CA GLY A 148 32.86 44.53 8.40
C GLY A 148 31.95 43.55 9.14
N ALA A 149 31.42 43.97 10.30
CA ALA A 149 30.53 43.18 11.16
C ALA A 149 29.17 42.80 10.51
N SER A 150 28.79 43.47 9.40
CA SER A 150 27.62 43.10 8.60
C SER A 150 27.77 41.73 7.92
N ASP A 151 29.01 41.33 7.61
CA ASP A 151 29.33 40.08 6.91
C ASP A 151 29.05 38.88 7.83
N THR A 152 29.45 38.95 9.10
CA THR A 152 29.20 37.90 10.11
C THR A 152 27.71 37.63 10.33
N ARG A 153 26.87 38.67 10.34
CA ARG A 153 25.42 38.51 10.50
C ARG A 153 24.77 37.86 9.27
N GLN A 154 25.21 38.22 8.07
CA GLN A 154 24.69 37.63 6.83
C GLN A 154 25.07 36.16 6.70
N ILE A 155 26.31 35.80 7.04
CA ILE A 155 26.78 34.41 7.10
C ILE A 155 25.92 33.59 8.06
N ALA A 156 25.69 34.09 9.28
CA ALA A 156 24.87 33.40 10.27
C ALA A 156 23.42 33.19 9.79
N LEU A 157 22.84 34.17 9.09
CA LEU A 157 21.49 34.05 8.52
C LEU A 157 21.43 33.01 7.40
N GLY A 158 22.38 32.99 6.47
CA GLY A 158 22.37 32.01 5.38
C GLY A 158 22.67 30.58 5.82
N ILE A 159 23.48 30.39 6.88
CA ILE A 159 23.66 29.07 7.51
C ILE A 159 22.36 28.64 8.19
N ALA A 160 21.65 29.55 8.87
CA ALA A 160 20.37 29.22 9.49
C ALA A 160 19.30 28.84 8.45
N GLU A 161 19.24 29.54 7.32
CA GLU A 161 18.40 29.19 6.17
C GLU A 161 18.70 27.79 5.64
N ALA A 162 20.00 27.48 5.43
CA ALA A 162 20.45 26.18 4.97
C ALA A 162 19.99 25.04 5.92
N LEU A 163 20.16 25.23 7.23
CA LEU A 163 19.77 24.23 8.23
C LEU A 163 18.25 24.06 8.31
N ASN A 164 17.49 25.15 8.17
CA ASN A 164 16.02 25.09 8.18
C ASN A 164 15.46 24.21 7.07
N ALA A 165 16.03 24.26 5.85
CA ALA A 165 15.60 23.40 4.75
C ALA A 165 15.78 21.90 5.08
N THR A 166 16.88 21.53 5.74
CA THR A 166 17.13 20.15 6.17
C THR A 166 16.17 19.70 7.25
N VAL A 167 15.98 20.54 8.28
CA VAL A 167 15.03 20.24 9.37
C VAL A 167 13.62 20.05 8.81
N PHE A 168 13.20 20.88 7.86
CA PHE A 168 11.90 20.77 7.24
C PHE A 168 11.76 19.48 6.41
N GLY A 169 12.75 19.14 5.59
CA GLY A 169 12.77 17.88 4.83
C GLY A 169 12.65 16.65 5.73
N LEU A 170 13.37 16.63 6.86
CA LEU A 170 13.27 15.56 7.85
C LEU A 170 11.92 15.55 8.57
N SER A 171 11.36 16.72 8.89
CA SER A 171 10.05 16.85 9.54
C SER A 171 8.91 16.28 8.69
N ILE A 172 9.06 16.25 7.37
CA ILE A 172 8.12 15.61 6.43
C ILE A 172 8.43 14.11 6.30
N ALA A 173 9.71 13.74 6.15
CA ALA A 173 10.12 12.36 5.90
C ALA A 173 9.78 11.41 7.06
N VAL A 174 10.02 11.84 8.31
CA VAL A 174 9.77 11.02 9.51
C VAL A 174 8.31 10.56 9.63
N PRO A 175 7.30 11.45 9.66
CA PRO A 175 5.90 11.02 9.74
C PRO A 175 5.46 10.25 8.49
N THR A 176 5.98 10.61 7.31
CA THR A 176 5.67 9.88 6.07
C THR A 176 6.19 8.45 6.12
N LEU A 177 7.39 8.22 6.68
CA LEU A 177 7.97 6.90 6.86
C LEU A 177 7.15 6.06 7.83
N ILE A 178 6.75 6.63 8.96
CA ILE A 178 5.89 5.93 9.93
C ILE A 178 4.59 5.49 9.27
N ALA A 179 3.94 6.38 8.52
CA ALA A 179 2.70 6.08 7.81
C ALA A 179 2.91 5.02 6.72
N PHE A 180 3.97 5.13 5.92
CA PHE A 180 4.34 4.14 4.91
C PHE A 180 4.53 2.76 5.55
N SER A 181 5.37 2.64 6.56
CA SER A 181 5.62 1.36 7.23
C SER A 181 4.36 0.76 7.84
N TYR A 182 3.51 1.57 8.47
CA TYR A 182 2.25 1.12 9.04
C TYR A 182 1.29 0.61 7.95
N PHE A 183 1.07 1.37 6.88
CA PHE A 183 0.15 0.97 5.81
C PHE A 183 0.68 -0.22 5.01
N SER A 184 1.99 -0.28 4.72
CA SER A 184 2.60 -1.43 4.05
C SER A 184 2.40 -2.71 4.85
N LYS A 185 2.66 -2.69 6.17
CA LYS A 185 2.41 -3.85 7.02
C LYS A 185 0.93 -4.22 7.06
N LYS A 186 0.05 -3.23 7.09
CA LYS A 186 -1.40 -3.47 7.10
C LYS A 186 -1.89 -4.13 5.81
N VAL A 187 -1.41 -3.70 4.64
CA VAL A 187 -1.73 -4.32 3.35
C VAL A 187 -1.21 -5.76 3.30
N GLU A 188 0.00 -6.00 3.79
CA GLU A 188 0.59 -7.35 3.85
C GLU A 188 -0.29 -8.30 4.69
N VAL A 189 -0.67 -7.88 5.92
CA VAL A 189 -1.53 -8.68 6.81
C VAL A 189 -2.88 -8.97 6.15
N MET A 190 -3.55 -7.94 5.63
CA MET A 190 -4.84 -8.12 4.93
C MET A 190 -4.73 -9.05 3.72
N SER A 191 -3.60 -9.01 3.00
CA SER A 191 -3.37 -9.89 1.83
C SER A 191 -3.27 -11.35 2.25
N VAL A 192 -2.55 -11.64 3.33
CA VAL A 192 -2.42 -13.00 3.88
C VAL A 192 -3.76 -13.51 4.41
N GLU A 193 -4.53 -12.67 5.10
CA GLU A 193 -5.86 -13.03 5.62
C GLU A 193 -6.83 -13.36 4.47
N MET A 194 -6.89 -12.51 3.44
CA MET A 194 -7.71 -12.76 2.26
C MET A 194 -7.30 -14.07 1.54
N GLU A 195 -6.00 -14.33 1.39
CA GLU A 195 -5.52 -15.56 0.77
C GLU A 195 -5.93 -16.80 1.59
N THR A 196 -5.77 -16.73 2.92
CA THR A 196 -6.17 -17.81 3.84
C THR A 196 -7.65 -18.14 3.73
N LEU A 197 -8.52 -17.11 3.78
CA LEU A 197 -9.97 -17.29 3.68
C LEU A 197 -10.39 -17.90 2.34
N VAL A 198 -9.75 -17.49 1.25
CA VAL A 198 -10.11 -17.99 -0.08
C VAL A 198 -9.59 -19.42 -0.29
N VAL A 199 -8.41 -19.76 0.21
CA VAL A 199 -7.91 -21.14 0.20
C VAL A 199 -8.84 -22.05 1.00
N GLU A 200 -9.30 -21.61 2.17
CA GLU A 200 -10.27 -22.34 2.98
C GLU A 200 -11.60 -22.54 2.22
N LEU A 201 -12.11 -21.49 1.58
CA LEU A 201 -13.32 -21.56 0.75
C LEU A 201 -13.18 -22.60 -0.37
N ILE A 202 -12.09 -22.56 -1.14
CA ILE A 202 -11.85 -23.54 -2.21
C ILE A 202 -11.77 -24.95 -1.63
N ALA A 203 -11.06 -25.14 -0.51
CA ALA A 203 -10.97 -26.45 0.14
C ALA A 203 -12.35 -26.99 0.55
N LYS A 204 -13.21 -26.14 1.15
CA LYS A 204 -14.59 -26.48 1.53
C LYS A 204 -15.45 -26.81 0.31
N CYS A 205 -15.36 -26.06 -0.78
CA CYS A 205 -16.20 -26.28 -1.98
C CYS A 205 -15.79 -27.50 -2.81
N TYR A 206 -14.51 -27.87 -2.82
CA TYR A 206 -14.01 -29.06 -3.54
C TYR A 206 -13.95 -30.32 -2.66
N PHE A 207 -14.31 -30.21 -1.38
CA PHE A 207 -14.40 -31.33 -0.46
C PHE A 207 -15.27 -32.46 -1.04
N GLY A 208 -14.71 -33.65 -1.18
CA GLY A 208 -15.39 -34.82 -1.75
C GLY A 208 -15.33 -34.98 -3.28
N ARG A 209 -14.84 -33.99 -4.05
CA ARG A 209 -14.68 -34.10 -5.50
C ARG A 209 -13.38 -34.80 -5.94
N THR A 210 -12.33 -34.73 -5.11
CA THR A 210 -11.04 -35.40 -5.38
C THR A 210 -11.18 -36.93 -5.50
N THR A 211 -12.21 -37.53 -4.89
CA THR A 211 -12.50 -38.96 -4.99
C THR A 211 -13.11 -39.37 -6.33
N ALA A 212 -13.63 -38.42 -7.13
CA ALA A 212 -14.34 -38.69 -8.38
C ALA A 212 -13.48 -38.52 -9.65
N GLU A 213 -12.24 -38.01 -9.54
CA GLU A 213 -11.32 -37.87 -10.68
C GLU A 213 -10.51 -39.16 -10.98
N SER A 214 -10.72 -40.25 -10.22
CA SER A 214 -10.09 -41.55 -10.49
C SER A 214 -11.02 -42.72 -10.93
N PRO A 215 -11.83 -42.58 -12.01
CA PRO A 215 -12.34 -43.74 -12.74
C PRO A 215 -11.65 -43.93 -14.10
N ALA A 216 -11.10 -42.87 -14.71
CA ALA A 216 -10.62 -42.92 -16.10
C ALA A 216 -9.34 -43.77 -16.30
N LEU A 217 -8.53 -43.94 -15.26
CA LEU A 217 -7.33 -44.78 -15.29
C LEU A 217 -7.61 -46.27 -15.01
N ARG A 218 -8.82 -46.64 -14.56
CA ARG A 218 -9.17 -48.05 -14.29
C ARG A 218 -9.73 -48.79 -15.51
N THR A 219 -10.26 -48.08 -16.50
CA THR A 219 -10.84 -48.71 -17.70
C THR A 219 -9.77 -49.14 -18.71
N SER A 220 -8.65 -48.42 -18.82
CA SER A 220 -7.57 -48.80 -19.75
C SER A 220 -6.78 -50.02 -19.29
N ALA A 221 -6.66 -50.25 -17.98
CA ALA A 221 -5.94 -51.41 -17.44
C ALA A 221 -6.75 -52.72 -17.50
N ARG A 222 -8.09 -52.64 -17.62
CA ARG A 222 -8.94 -53.84 -17.65
C ARG A 222 -9.15 -54.41 -19.05
N THR A 223 -9.02 -53.58 -20.10
CA THR A 223 -9.09 -54.06 -21.50
C THR A 223 -7.81 -54.76 -21.94
N GLN A 224 -6.67 -54.45 -21.33
CA GLN A 224 -5.37 -55.02 -21.73
C GLN A 224 -5.07 -56.39 -21.11
N VAL A 225 -5.84 -56.82 -20.10
CA VAL A 225 -5.69 -58.13 -19.43
C VAL A 225 -6.66 -59.18 -20.01
N LEU A 226 -7.64 -58.78 -20.81
CA LEU A 226 -8.61 -59.69 -21.45
C LEU A 226 -8.22 -60.12 -22.88
N THR A 227 -7.05 -59.69 -23.39
CA THR A 227 -6.57 -60.00 -24.75
C THR A 227 -5.19 -60.67 -24.80
N SER A 228 -4.73 -61.26 -23.69
CA SER A 228 -3.47 -62.01 -23.58
C SER A 228 -3.70 -63.36 -22.93
#